data_AF-A0A6C0L2C1-F1
#
_entry.id   AF-A0A6C0L2C1-F1
#
_cell.length_a   1.000
_cell.length_b   1.000
_cell.length_c   1.000
_cell.angle_alpha   90.00
_cell.angle_beta   90.00
_cell.angle_gamma   90.00
#
_symmetry.space_group_name_H-M   'P 1'
#
loop_
_entity.id
_entity.type
_entity.pdbx_description
1 polymer ?
#
loop_
_entity_poly.entity_id
_entity_poly.type
_entity_poly.pdbx_seq_one_letter_code
_entity_poly.pdbx_strand_id
1 'polypeptide(L)'
;MNSSKKNLEDSFDTVPKYKKAILQSSTTQKIPRNIVQTHETNFLPKRMVKHIYTWINLNPTYDYYFFDGNDRINFIKEHFESWVLEMYNDVIAGAMKADIFRLCFIYIKGGIYSDIDQTCLNSLDSVIDPEDDFVTGVCRNTPHQSLIISSPKNPIFLHALEEGYKRVKKNSPLRGNWGYVGGYLGPAAYTFSWQWFHNDKVKPNIGNNDDWLFKYPFRKGKYTLDGFNFNVKNHSLLQACDKNKDIIICTIKYKGYDEDTKKLGLIHYRHMNKKLIKKRRT
;
A
#
# COMPACT_ATOMS: atom_id res chain seq x y z
N MET A 1 -27.71 -27.72 -21.36
CA MET A 1 -26.81 -26.80 -22.09
C MET A 1 -26.64 -25.50 -21.31
N ASN A 2 -25.44 -25.31 -20.75
CA ASN A 2 -24.72 -24.07 -20.39
C ASN A 2 -25.44 -22.70 -20.41
N SER A 3 -26.28 -22.39 -19.43
CA SER A 3 -26.70 -20.98 -19.14
C SER A 3 -25.98 -20.34 -17.95
N SER A 4 -25.34 -21.11 -17.06
CA SER A 4 -24.70 -20.60 -15.83
C SER A 4 -23.25 -20.15 -16.00
N LYS A 5 -22.51 -20.70 -16.97
CA LYS A 5 -21.12 -20.27 -17.26
C LYS A 5 -21.04 -18.94 -18.01
N LYS A 6 -22.09 -18.57 -18.75
CA LYS A 6 -22.11 -17.36 -19.59
C LYS A 6 -22.13 -16.05 -18.77
N ASN A 7 -22.54 -16.08 -17.50
CA ASN A 7 -22.63 -14.87 -16.66
C ASN A 7 -21.39 -14.58 -15.80
N LEU A 8 -20.51 -15.57 -15.56
CA LEU A 8 -19.35 -15.36 -14.69
C LEU A 8 -18.20 -14.69 -15.45
N GLU A 9 -17.81 -15.21 -16.62
CA GLU A 9 -16.72 -14.63 -17.43
C GLU A 9 -17.04 -13.19 -17.87
N ASP A 10 -18.30 -12.89 -18.18
CA ASP A 10 -18.75 -11.53 -18.50
C ASP A 10 -18.73 -10.55 -17.31
N SER A 11 -18.52 -11.04 -16.09
CA SER A 11 -18.46 -10.20 -14.87
C SER A 11 -17.03 -9.93 -14.37
N PHE A 12 -16.02 -10.56 -14.99
CA PHE A 12 -14.61 -10.41 -14.67
C PHE A 12 -13.83 -9.91 -15.90
N ASP A 13 -12.63 -9.41 -15.65
CA ASP A 13 -11.70 -8.98 -16.68
C ASP A 13 -10.26 -9.13 -16.16
N THR A 14 -9.32 -9.22 -17.08
CA THR A 14 -7.90 -9.42 -16.77
C THR A 14 -7.19 -8.08 -16.76
N VAL A 15 -6.56 -7.76 -15.64
CA VAL A 15 -5.68 -6.58 -15.53
C VAL A 15 -4.35 -6.90 -16.20
N PRO A 16 -3.85 -6.03 -17.11
CA PRO A 16 -2.52 -6.20 -17.68
C PRO A 16 -1.46 -6.04 -16.59
N LYS A 17 -0.46 -6.92 -16.58
CA LYS A 17 0.66 -6.90 -15.63
C LYS A 17 1.54 -5.65 -15.76
N TYR A 18 1.64 -5.14 -16.98
CA TYR A 18 2.37 -3.93 -17.29
C TYR A 18 1.63 -3.16 -18.37
N LYS A 19 1.61 -1.84 -18.25
CA LYS A 19 1.14 -0.92 -19.27
C LYS A 19 2.08 0.27 -19.34
N LYS A 20 2.72 0.46 -20.49
CA LYS A 20 3.61 1.59 -20.71
C LYS A 20 2.82 2.90 -20.73
N ALA A 21 3.45 3.97 -20.24
CA ALA A 21 2.98 5.34 -20.41
C ALA A 21 2.66 5.63 -21.88
N ILE A 22 1.53 6.30 -22.10
CA ILE A 22 1.06 6.66 -23.45
C ILE A 22 1.62 8.02 -23.87
N LEU A 23 1.85 8.91 -22.90
CA LEU A 23 2.44 10.22 -23.12
C LEU A 23 3.86 10.27 -22.54
N GLN A 24 4.71 11.10 -23.15
CA GLN A 24 6.00 11.45 -22.58
C GLN A 24 5.81 12.65 -21.64
N SER A 25 6.49 12.63 -20.49
CA SER A 25 6.51 13.80 -19.61
C SER A 25 7.50 14.84 -20.14
N SER A 26 7.14 16.12 -20.00
CA SER A 26 8.04 17.24 -20.26
C SER A 26 8.99 17.56 -19.10
N THR A 27 8.81 16.92 -17.93
CA THR A 27 9.61 17.15 -16.73
C THR A 27 10.30 15.88 -16.26
N THR A 28 11.57 16.00 -15.93
CA THR A 28 12.27 15.01 -15.11
C THR A 28 11.85 15.20 -13.66
N GLN A 29 11.74 14.10 -12.92
CA GLN A 29 11.43 14.13 -11.48
C GLN A 29 12.16 13.01 -10.76
N LYS A 30 12.47 13.20 -9.47
CA LYS A 30 13.17 12.21 -8.65
C LYS A 30 12.32 10.99 -8.32
N ILE A 31 11.02 11.17 -8.06
CA ILE A 31 10.06 10.07 -7.89
C ILE A 31 9.76 9.44 -9.27
N PRO A 32 10.14 8.18 -9.52
CA PRO A 32 9.89 7.54 -10.81
C PRO A 32 8.41 7.52 -11.19
N ARG A 33 8.11 7.67 -12.48
CA ARG A 33 6.73 7.64 -13.01
C ARG A 33 6.17 6.21 -13.12
N ASN A 34 6.19 5.49 -12.00
CA ASN A 34 5.76 4.10 -11.88
C ASN A 34 4.57 4.04 -10.93
N ILE A 35 3.41 3.59 -11.40
CA ILE A 35 2.25 3.27 -10.55
C ILE A 35 2.20 1.76 -10.37
N VAL A 36 2.07 1.29 -9.13
CA VAL A 36 1.91 -0.12 -8.81
C VAL A 36 0.66 -0.37 -7.97
N GLN A 37 -0.09 -1.41 -8.35
CA GLN A 37 -1.13 -2.01 -7.53
C GLN A 37 -0.94 -3.53 -7.47
N THR A 38 -1.57 -4.20 -6.49
CA THR A 38 -1.42 -5.64 -6.31
C THR A 38 -2.70 -6.29 -5.82
N HIS A 39 -2.88 -7.56 -6.16
CA HIS A 39 -3.94 -8.43 -5.64
C HIS A 39 -3.46 -9.89 -5.67
N GLU A 40 -4.25 -10.85 -5.20
CA GLU A 40 -3.87 -12.27 -5.30
C GLU A 40 -3.92 -12.83 -6.73
N THR A 41 -4.72 -12.21 -7.60
CA THR A 41 -4.91 -12.59 -9.00
C THR A 41 -5.14 -11.34 -9.84
N ASN A 42 -4.79 -11.37 -11.12
CA ASN A 42 -5.12 -10.32 -12.08
C ASN A 42 -6.46 -10.54 -12.80
N PHE A 43 -7.15 -11.65 -12.56
CA PHE A 43 -8.51 -11.87 -13.06
C PHE A 43 -9.53 -11.38 -12.02
N LEU A 44 -10.08 -10.18 -12.24
CA LEU A 44 -10.81 -9.42 -11.22
C LEU A 44 -12.21 -9.04 -11.69
N PRO A 45 -13.16 -8.79 -10.77
CA PRO A 45 -14.47 -8.28 -11.15
C PRO A 45 -14.36 -6.97 -11.95
N LYS A 46 -15.14 -6.83 -13.02
CA LYS A 46 -15.08 -5.67 -13.94
C LYS A 46 -15.18 -4.32 -13.21
N ARG A 47 -15.94 -4.24 -12.11
CA ARG A 47 -16.03 -3.03 -11.28
C ARG A 47 -14.68 -2.67 -10.66
N MET A 48 -13.95 -3.64 -10.11
CA MET A 48 -12.59 -3.44 -9.58
C MET A 48 -11.64 -2.98 -10.69
N VAL A 49 -11.70 -3.64 -11.85
CA VAL A 49 -10.90 -3.28 -13.03
C VAL A 49 -11.17 -1.83 -13.45
N LYS A 50 -12.43 -1.38 -13.47
CA LYS A 50 -12.77 0.04 -13.74
C LYS A 50 -12.07 1.01 -12.80
N HIS A 51 -11.96 0.69 -11.50
CA HIS A 51 -11.24 1.54 -10.53
C HIS A 51 -9.73 1.56 -10.79
N ILE A 52 -9.12 0.43 -11.16
CA ILE A 52 -7.72 0.37 -11.58
C ILE A 52 -7.47 1.29 -12.79
N TYR A 53 -8.34 1.23 -13.79
CA TYR A 53 -8.20 2.06 -14.99
C TYR A 53 -8.30 3.56 -14.72
N THR A 54 -8.88 4.00 -13.59
CA THR A 54 -8.82 5.43 -13.21
C THR A 54 -7.38 5.90 -12.97
N TRP A 55 -6.53 5.06 -12.36
CA TRP A 55 -5.11 5.36 -12.16
C TRP A 55 -4.36 5.47 -13.48
N ILE A 56 -4.59 4.51 -14.39
CA ILE A 56 -3.95 4.47 -15.70
C ILE A 56 -4.36 5.69 -16.55
N ASN A 57 -5.67 5.98 -16.60
CA ASN A 57 -6.20 6.99 -17.51
C ASN A 57 -5.93 8.43 -17.04
N LEU A 58 -5.92 8.68 -15.72
CA LEU A 58 -5.63 10.00 -15.17
C LEU A 58 -4.12 10.32 -15.12
N ASN A 59 -3.26 9.32 -15.32
CA ASN A 59 -1.80 9.46 -15.25
C ASN A 59 -1.13 8.92 -16.52
N PRO A 60 -1.43 9.47 -17.70
CA PRO A 60 -0.97 8.91 -18.98
C PRO A 60 0.55 8.99 -19.22
N THR A 61 1.27 9.75 -18.39
CA THR A 61 2.75 9.85 -18.38
C THR A 61 3.42 8.82 -17.47
N TYR A 62 2.65 7.94 -16.83
CA TYR A 62 3.14 6.95 -15.88
C TYR A 62 3.03 5.54 -16.45
N ASP A 63 4.09 4.76 -16.26
CA ASP A 63 4.05 3.32 -16.43
C ASP A 63 3.21 2.70 -15.31
N TYR A 64 2.38 1.73 -15.65
CA TYR A 64 1.54 1.02 -14.71
C TYR A 64 1.98 -0.44 -14.57
N TYR A 65 2.06 -0.90 -13.33
CA TYR A 65 2.44 -2.26 -12.94
C TYR A 65 1.34 -2.90 -12.09
N PHE A 66 1.04 -4.16 -12.37
CA PHE A 66 0.15 -4.99 -11.56
C PHE A 66 0.84 -6.29 -11.20
N PHE A 67 0.93 -6.57 -9.90
CA PHE A 67 1.55 -7.77 -9.35
C PHE A 67 0.49 -8.68 -8.73
N ASP A 68 0.42 -9.93 -9.16
CA ASP A 68 -0.35 -10.96 -8.44
C ASP A 68 0.45 -11.60 -7.28
N GLY A 69 -0.08 -12.67 -6.67
CA GLY A 69 0.64 -13.41 -5.62
C GLY A 69 1.99 -13.99 -6.05
N ASN A 70 2.09 -14.54 -7.26
CA ASN A 70 3.31 -15.14 -7.76
C ASN A 70 4.33 -14.08 -8.16
N ASP A 71 3.88 -13.01 -8.81
CA ASP A 71 4.75 -11.91 -9.19
C ASP A 71 5.43 -11.28 -7.96
N ARG A 72 4.68 -11.11 -6.86
CA ARG A 72 5.22 -10.57 -5.59
C ARG A 72 6.33 -11.45 -5.03
N ILE A 73 6.15 -12.77 -5.05
CA ILE A 73 7.16 -13.71 -4.57
C ILE A 73 8.43 -13.62 -5.43
N ASN A 74 8.28 -13.57 -6.75
CA ASN A 74 9.41 -13.48 -7.68
C ASN A 74 10.16 -12.16 -7.50
N PHE A 75 9.44 -11.05 -7.37
CA PHE A 75 10.04 -9.73 -7.12
C PHE A 75 10.85 -9.69 -5.82
N ILE A 76 10.31 -10.26 -4.74
CA ILE A 76 11.02 -10.31 -3.46
C ILE A 76 12.28 -11.17 -3.58
N LYS A 77 12.19 -12.35 -4.22
CA LYS A 77 13.34 -13.24 -4.45
C LYS A 77 14.46 -12.59 -5.26
N GLU A 78 14.10 -11.78 -6.25
CA GLU A 78 15.06 -11.13 -7.15
C GLU A 78 15.81 -9.98 -6.48
N HIS A 79 15.18 -9.27 -5.55
CA HIS A 79 15.68 -7.98 -5.07
C HIS A 79 16.03 -7.92 -3.58
N PHE A 80 15.62 -8.91 -2.78
CA PHE A 80 15.82 -8.91 -1.34
C PHE A 80 16.43 -10.21 -0.84
N GLU A 81 17.12 -10.09 0.29
CA GLU A 81 17.62 -11.22 1.05
C GLU A 81 16.50 -12.14 1.51
N SER A 82 16.86 -13.40 1.76
CA SER A 82 15.92 -14.50 2.04
C SER A 82 14.98 -14.23 3.23
N TRP A 83 15.40 -13.42 4.21
CA TRP A 83 14.59 -13.08 5.38
C TRP A 83 13.29 -12.32 5.03
N VAL A 84 13.27 -11.55 3.94
CA VAL A 84 12.05 -10.85 3.49
C VAL A 84 11.04 -11.85 2.95
N LEU A 85 11.50 -12.81 2.14
CA LEU A 85 10.63 -13.87 1.63
C LEU A 85 10.14 -14.80 2.75
N GLU A 86 11.01 -15.09 3.72
CA GLU A 86 10.67 -15.85 4.91
C GLU A 86 9.53 -15.17 5.68
N MET A 87 9.66 -13.86 5.94
CA MET A 87 8.59 -13.04 6.53
C MET A 87 7.30 -13.09 5.73
N TYR A 88 7.39 -12.98 4.42
CA TYR A 88 6.24 -12.98 3.51
C TYR A 88 5.48 -14.31 3.54
N ASN A 89 6.19 -15.42 3.72
CA ASN A 89 5.59 -16.76 3.82
C ASN A 89 4.98 -17.02 5.20
N ASP A 90 5.52 -16.43 6.26
CA ASP A 90 4.99 -16.56 7.64
C ASP A 90 3.66 -15.84 7.84
N VAL A 91 3.35 -14.82 7.02
CA VAL A 91 2.09 -14.08 7.11
C VAL A 91 0.98 -14.73 6.26
N ILE A 92 -0.17 -14.99 6.91
CA ILE A 92 -1.31 -15.65 6.25
C ILE A 92 -2.22 -14.65 5.53
N ALA A 93 -2.44 -13.47 6.13
CA ALA A 93 -3.40 -12.51 5.60
C ALA A 93 -2.85 -11.82 4.34
N GLY A 94 -3.61 -11.85 3.24
CA GLY A 94 -3.24 -11.20 1.98
C GLY A 94 -2.96 -9.70 2.13
N ALA A 95 -3.64 -9.01 3.06
CA ALA A 95 -3.35 -7.62 3.40
C ALA A 95 -1.91 -7.43 3.93
N MET A 96 -1.43 -8.32 4.81
CA MET A 96 -0.05 -8.26 5.32
C MET A 96 0.96 -8.55 4.21
N LYS A 97 0.62 -9.47 3.29
CA LYS A 97 1.44 -9.72 2.10
C LYS A 97 1.54 -8.47 1.21
N ALA A 98 0.45 -7.74 1.03
CA ALA A 98 0.44 -6.48 0.31
C ALA A 98 1.21 -5.36 1.04
N ASP A 99 1.15 -5.33 2.38
CA ASP A 99 1.94 -4.42 3.22
C ASP A 99 3.46 -4.68 3.06
N ILE A 100 3.91 -5.95 3.00
CA ILE A 100 5.32 -6.26 2.72
C ILE A 100 5.70 -5.84 1.30
N PHE A 101 4.89 -6.24 0.32
CA PHE A 101 5.20 -6.01 -1.09
C PHE A 101 5.30 -4.52 -1.44
N ARG A 102 4.40 -3.66 -0.95
CA ARG A 102 4.46 -2.23 -1.25
C ARG A 102 5.76 -1.58 -0.78
N LEU A 103 6.24 -1.97 0.41
CA LEU A 103 7.51 -1.48 0.94
C LEU A 103 8.68 -1.97 0.07
N CYS A 104 8.64 -3.24 -0.33
CA CYS A 104 9.65 -3.83 -1.22
C CYS A 104 9.71 -3.12 -2.57
N PHE A 105 8.56 -2.95 -3.22
CA PHE A 105 8.48 -2.34 -4.55
C PHE A 105 8.95 -0.88 -4.51
N ILE A 106 8.42 -0.08 -3.60
CA ILE A 106 8.78 1.34 -3.51
C ILE A 106 10.25 1.52 -3.13
N TYR A 107 10.81 0.68 -2.25
CA TYR A 107 12.23 0.73 -1.93
C TYR A 107 13.12 0.49 -3.17
N ILE A 108 12.78 -0.49 -4.01
CA ILE A 108 13.60 -0.85 -5.18
C ILE A 108 13.36 0.06 -6.37
N LYS A 109 12.09 0.27 -6.74
CA LYS A 109 11.70 0.94 -7.99
C LYS A 109 11.25 2.39 -7.80
N GLY A 110 10.96 2.80 -6.57
CA GLY A 110 10.28 4.07 -6.29
C GLY A 110 8.90 4.14 -6.95
N GLY A 111 8.37 5.35 -7.03
CA GLY A 111 7.11 5.68 -7.67
C GLY A 111 5.94 5.71 -6.69
N ILE A 112 4.82 5.16 -7.11
CA ILE A 112 3.51 5.31 -6.47
C ILE A 112 2.90 3.94 -6.25
N TYR A 113 2.66 3.59 -4.99
CA TYR A 113 1.81 2.47 -4.63
C TYR A 113 0.43 2.96 -4.26
N SER A 114 -0.61 2.29 -4.74
CA SER A 114 -2.00 2.48 -4.31
C SER A 114 -2.64 1.15 -3.97
N ASP A 115 -3.45 1.11 -2.91
CA ASP A 115 -4.34 -0.03 -2.64
C ASP A 115 -5.29 -0.24 -3.84
N ILE A 116 -5.62 -1.51 -4.09
CA ILE A 116 -6.40 -1.93 -5.27
C ILE A 116 -7.86 -1.45 -5.23
N ASP A 117 -8.35 -1.11 -4.05
CA ASP A 117 -9.71 -0.65 -3.81
C ASP A 117 -9.85 0.88 -3.83
N GLN A 118 -8.80 1.60 -4.21
CA GLN A 118 -8.83 3.06 -4.34
C GLN A 118 -9.17 3.49 -5.77
N THR A 119 -10.05 4.49 -5.88
CA THR A 119 -10.31 5.21 -7.13
C THR A 119 -9.40 6.42 -7.21
N CYS A 120 -8.65 6.55 -8.30
CA CYS A 120 -7.93 7.78 -8.62
C CYS A 120 -8.94 8.88 -9.00
N LEU A 121 -8.80 10.05 -8.40
CA LEU A 121 -9.68 11.20 -8.58
C LEU A 121 -8.97 12.36 -9.27
N ASN A 122 -7.64 12.44 -9.18
CA ASN A 122 -6.83 13.50 -9.79
C ASN A 122 -5.46 12.96 -10.23
N SER A 123 -4.84 13.67 -11.18
CA SER A 123 -3.48 13.36 -11.66
C SER A 123 -2.44 13.53 -10.55
N LEU A 124 -1.47 12.62 -10.50
CA LEU A 124 -0.32 12.68 -9.59
C LEU A 124 0.57 13.91 -9.85
N ASP A 125 0.60 14.41 -11.08
CA ASP A 125 1.34 15.63 -11.44
C ASP A 125 0.78 16.89 -10.74
N SER A 126 -0.41 16.81 -10.14
CA SER A 126 -0.97 17.92 -9.33
C SER A 126 -0.38 18.01 -7.92
N VAL A 127 0.35 17.00 -7.45
CA VAL A 127 0.86 16.95 -6.07
C VAL A 127 2.35 16.64 -5.94
N ILE A 128 2.96 16.04 -6.95
CA ILE A 128 4.38 15.67 -6.99
C ILE A 128 5.17 16.78 -7.66
N ASP A 129 6.09 17.39 -6.92
CA ASP A 129 7.06 18.32 -7.49
C ASP A 129 8.31 17.57 -7.99
N PRO A 130 9.00 18.05 -9.05
CA PRO A 130 10.18 17.38 -9.63
C PRO A 130 11.27 17.00 -8.63
N GLU A 131 11.48 17.84 -7.63
CA GLU A 131 12.51 17.69 -6.61
C GLU A 131 12.06 16.89 -5.38
N ASP A 132 10.80 16.46 -5.31
CA ASP A 132 10.31 15.67 -4.19
C ASP A 132 10.92 14.27 -4.24
N ASP A 133 11.39 13.80 -3.09
CA ASP A 133 11.79 12.42 -2.86
C ASP A 133 10.71 11.63 -2.12
N PHE A 134 9.82 12.30 -1.40
CA PHE A 134 8.74 11.65 -0.67
C PHE A 134 7.55 12.59 -0.51
N VAL A 135 6.37 12.15 -0.96
CA VAL A 135 5.13 12.91 -0.83
C VAL A 135 4.14 12.11 -0.01
N THR A 136 3.55 12.75 1.01
CA THR A 136 2.50 12.09 1.78
C THR A 136 1.47 13.10 2.28
N GLY A 137 0.24 12.61 2.45
CA GLY A 137 -0.78 13.28 3.22
C GLY A 137 -0.90 12.65 4.60
N VAL A 138 -1.29 13.46 5.59
CA VAL A 138 -1.43 13.00 6.97
C VAL A 138 -2.91 12.76 7.28
N CYS A 139 -3.25 11.55 7.72
CA CYS A 139 -4.59 11.20 8.21
C CYS A 139 -4.48 10.78 9.67
N ARG A 140 -5.26 11.42 10.57
CA ARG A 140 -5.16 11.21 12.01
C ARG A 140 -3.71 11.30 12.52
N ASN A 141 -2.96 12.32 12.12
CA ASN A 141 -1.54 12.44 12.48
C ASN A 141 -0.69 11.22 12.08
N THR A 142 -0.96 10.48 11.01
CA THR A 142 -0.01 9.49 10.49
C THR A 142 0.04 9.51 8.96
N PRO A 143 1.20 9.20 8.34
CA PRO A 143 1.25 8.99 6.91
C PRO A 143 0.48 7.71 6.57
N HIS A 144 -0.39 7.79 5.56
CA HIS A 144 -1.13 6.61 5.14
C HIS A 144 -0.25 5.71 4.27
N GLN A 145 -0.40 4.40 4.44
CA GLN A 145 0.37 3.40 3.68
C GLN A 145 -0.43 2.76 2.53
N SER A 146 -1.72 3.10 2.43
CA SER A 146 -2.54 2.70 1.27
C SER A 146 -2.22 3.53 0.02
N LEU A 147 -1.51 4.66 0.17
CA LEU A 147 -0.94 5.47 -0.89
C LEU A 147 0.47 5.87 -0.47
N ILE A 148 1.50 5.38 -1.17
CA ILE A 148 2.90 5.71 -0.90
C ILE A 148 3.48 6.33 -2.16
N ILE A 149 4.14 7.49 -2.04
CA ILE A 149 4.76 8.20 -3.15
C ILE A 149 6.21 8.51 -2.73
N SER A 150 7.20 7.88 -3.36
CA SER A 150 8.60 8.04 -2.98
C SER A 150 9.58 7.75 -4.10
N SER A 151 10.72 8.41 -4.08
CA SER A 151 11.93 7.99 -4.79
C SER A 151 12.46 6.69 -4.18
N PRO A 152 13.23 5.89 -4.95
CA PRO A 152 13.76 4.62 -4.47
C PRO A 152 14.78 4.82 -3.33
N LYS A 153 15.05 3.74 -2.61
CA LYS A 153 16.05 3.68 -1.51
C LYS A 153 15.76 4.58 -0.31
N ASN A 154 14.54 5.09 -0.17
CA ASN A 154 14.13 5.79 1.04
C ASN A 154 14.23 4.84 2.26
N PRO A 155 15.07 5.16 3.26
CA PRO A 155 15.42 4.25 4.35
C PRO A 155 14.24 3.88 5.26
N ILE A 156 13.16 4.67 5.26
CA ILE A 156 11.94 4.37 6.01
C ILE A 156 11.40 2.98 5.67
N PHE A 157 11.45 2.60 4.39
CA PHE A 157 10.87 1.34 3.92
C PHE A 157 11.71 0.12 4.31
N LEU A 158 13.04 0.21 4.18
CA LEU A 158 13.92 -0.88 4.60
C LEU A 158 13.85 -1.09 6.12
N HIS A 159 13.90 0.00 6.89
CA HIS A 159 13.73 -0.07 8.34
C HIS A 159 12.36 -0.65 8.74
N ALA A 160 11.29 -0.31 8.02
CA ALA A 160 9.97 -0.90 8.26
C ALA A 160 9.94 -2.41 8.00
N LEU A 161 10.61 -2.89 6.96
CA LEU A 161 10.74 -4.32 6.67
C LEU A 161 11.54 -5.04 7.76
N GLU A 162 12.67 -4.50 8.19
CA GLU A 162 13.53 -5.08 9.23
C GLU A 162 12.81 -5.18 10.58
N GLU A 163 12.15 -4.11 11.00
CA GLU A 163 11.38 -4.08 12.24
C GLU A 163 10.13 -4.97 12.15
N GLY A 164 9.50 -5.03 10.98
CA GLY A 164 8.43 -5.98 10.69
C GLY A 164 8.89 -7.43 10.85
N TYR A 165 10.06 -7.78 10.31
CA TYR A 165 10.63 -9.12 10.42
C TYR A 165 10.87 -9.53 11.87
N LYS A 166 11.54 -8.68 12.65
CA LYS A 166 11.78 -8.91 14.08
C LYS A 166 10.47 -9.20 14.83
N ARG A 167 9.44 -8.40 14.56
CA ARG A 167 8.15 -8.55 15.22
C ARG A 167 7.39 -9.80 14.77
N VAL A 168 7.40 -10.13 13.47
CA VAL A 168 6.78 -11.37 12.93
C VAL A 168 7.45 -12.60 13.54
N LYS A 169 8.79 -12.64 13.57
CA LYS A 169 9.54 -13.77 14.14
C LYS A 169 9.31 -13.95 15.63
N LYS A 170 9.25 -12.86 16.40
CA LYS A 170 8.93 -12.91 17.83
C LYS A 170 7.53 -13.48 18.12
N ASN A 171 6.58 -13.34 17.20
CA ASN A 171 5.17 -13.67 17.43
C ASN A 171 4.66 -14.81 16.53
N SER A 172 5.56 -15.60 15.95
CA SER A 172 5.19 -16.76 15.14
C SER A 172 4.80 -17.95 16.04
N PRO A 173 3.64 -18.60 15.84
CA PRO A 173 2.66 -18.34 14.79
C PRO A 173 1.74 -17.14 15.13
N LEU A 174 1.54 -16.26 14.14
CA LEU A 174 0.72 -15.04 14.28
C LEU A 174 -0.76 -15.41 14.58
N ARG A 175 -1.20 -15.22 15.83
CA ARG A 175 -2.60 -15.43 16.25
C ARG A 175 -3.37 -14.10 16.15
N GLY A 176 -4.39 -14.09 15.28
CA GLY A 176 -5.06 -12.88 14.81
C GLY A 176 -5.83 -12.07 15.87
N ASN A 177 -5.49 -10.78 15.94
CA ASN A 177 -6.39 -9.67 16.24
C ASN A 177 -5.88 -8.40 15.53
N TRP A 178 -6.69 -7.36 15.38
CA TRP A 178 -6.35 -6.15 14.59
C TRP A 178 -5.00 -5.50 14.95
N GLY A 179 -4.63 -5.50 16.25
CA GLY A 179 -3.31 -5.04 16.71
C GLY A 179 -2.14 -5.82 16.11
N TYR A 180 -2.37 -7.02 15.60
CA TYR A 180 -1.38 -7.84 14.92
C TYR A 180 -1.14 -7.32 13.48
N VAL A 181 -2.14 -7.28 12.61
CA VAL A 181 -1.95 -6.90 11.18
C VAL A 181 -1.38 -5.47 11.05
N GLY A 182 -1.99 -4.50 11.75
CA GLY A 182 -1.56 -3.11 11.68
C GLY A 182 -0.22 -2.83 12.37
N GLY A 183 0.08 -3.56 13.46
CA GLY A 183 1.26 -3.38 14.31
C GLY A 183 2.55 -4.00 13.78
N TYR A 184 2.47 -5.11 13.03
CA TYR A 184 3.66 -5.78 12.50
C TYR A 184 4.22 -5.08 11.26
N LEU A 185 3.36 -4.89 10.26
CA LEU A 185 3.76 -4.49 8.91
C LEU A 185 2.80 -3.45 8.31
N GLY A 186 1.68 -3.17 8.98
CA GLY A 186 0.68 -2.20 8.55
C GLY A 186 0.95 -0.78 9.03
N PRO A 187 -0.10 0.07 9.16
CA PRO A 187 0.09 1.52 9.27
C PRO A 187 0.90 1.93 10.49
N ALA A 188 0.84 1.15 11.57
CA ALA A 188 1.60 1.42 12.78
C ALA A 188 3.10 1.15 12.58
N ALA A 189 3.47 0.07 11.90
CA ALA A 189 4.88 -0.25 11.61
C ALA A 189 5.50 0.75 10.63
N TYR A 190 4.72 1.19 9.65
CA TYR A 190 5.13 2.27 8.74
C TYR A 190 5.30 3.59 9.49
N THR A 191 4.32 3.97 10.32
CA THR A 191 4.39 5.17 11.15
C THR A 191 5.57 5.13 12.13
N PHE A 192 5.85 3.96 12.73
CA PHE A 192 7.01 3.76 13.60
C PHE A 192 8.32 4.11 12.88
N SER A 193 8.50 3.58 11.67
CA SER A 193 9.73 3.80 10.89
C SER A 193 9.85 5.23 10.40
N TRP A 194 8.71 5.85 10.05
CA TRP A 194 8.67 7.26 9.73
C TRP A 194 9.08 8.13 10.93
N GLN A 195 8.52 7.88 12.12
CA GLN A 195 8.87 8.61 13.35
C GLN A 195 10.32 8.36 13.76
N TRP A 196 10.80 7.12 13.67
CA TRP A 196 12.21 6.79 13.90
C TRP A 196 13.10 7.65 13.00
N PHE A 197 12.81 7.70 11.71
CA PHE A 197 13.60 8.49 10.78
C PHE A 197 13.53 10.01 11.07
N HIS A 198 12.35 10.53 11.41
CA HIS A 198 12.13 11.96 11.63
C HIS A 198 12.59 12.48 13.00
N ASN A 199 12.77 11.61 13.98
CA ASN A 199 13.18 11.96 15.35
C ASN A 199 14.59 11.43 15.64
N ASP A 200 15.54 11.73 14.76
CA ASP A 200 16.96 11.39 14.92
C ASP A 200 17.25 9.92 15.24
N LYS A 201 16.46 9.00 14.66
CA LYS A 201 16.63 7.55 14.79
C LYS A 201 16.47 7.05 16.23
N VAL A 202 15.76 7.81 17.06
CA VAL A 202 15.35 7.39 18.39
C VAL A 202 14.15 6.46 18.26
N LYS A 203 14.23 5.28 18.88
CA LYS A 203 13.12 4.33 18.89
C LYS A 203 11.91 4.94 19.62
N PRO A 204 10.75 5.09 18.96
CA PRO A 204 9.52 5.50 19.63
C PRO A 204 9.22 4.59 20.82
N ASN A 205 8.80 5.16 21.95
CA ASN A 205 8.31 4.37 23.09
C ASN A 205 6.94 3.77 22.72
N ILE A 206 6.92 2.48 22.42
CA ILE A 206 5.75 1.78 21.86
C ILE A 206 4.63 1.58 22.91
N GLY A 207 4.91 1.70 24.22
CA GLY A 207 3.93 1.42 25.27
C GLY A 207 3.16 0.10 25.06
N ASN A 208 2.02 -0.07 25.75
CA ASN A 208 1.12 -1.22 25.52
C ASN A 208 -0.15 -0.84 24.72
N ASN A 209 -0.35 0.44 24.41
CA ASN A 209 -1.57 0.95 23.75
C ASN A 209 -1.20 1.74 22.49
N ASP A 210 -1.92 1.51 21.39
CA ASP A 210 -1.74 2.17 20.08
C ASP A 210 -1.86 3.72 20.09
N ASP A 211 -2.21 4.31 21.24
CA ASP A 211 -2.35 5.77 21.44
C ASP A 211 -1.07 6.56 21.10
N TRP A 212 0.12 5.96 21.22
CA TRP A 212 1.39 6.67 20.96
C TRP A 212 1.58 7.04 19.48
N LEU A 213 0.98 6.29 18.54
CA LEU A 213 1.03 6.58 17.10
C LEU A 213 0.51 7.98 16.77
N PHE A 214 -0.36 8.50 17.63
CA PHE A 214 -1.06 9.77 17.46
C PHE A 214 -0.52 10.91 18.33
N LYS A 215 0.39 10.62 19.27
CA LYS A 215 0.87 11.59 20.28
C LYS A 215 1.99 12.51 19.81
N TYR A 216 2.81 12.09 18.86
CA TYR A 216 3.93 12.89 18.38
C TYR A 216 3.54 13.73 17.16
N PRO A 217 3.72 15.06 17.18
CA PRO A 217 3.38 15.91 16.06
C PRO A 217 4.29 15.62 14.86
N PHE A 218 3.72 15.66 13.66
CA PHE A 218 4.42 15.40 12.40
C PHE A 218 4.86 16.74 11.82
N ARG A 219 6.14 16.85 11.41
CA ARG A 219 6.60 18.01 10.65
C ARG A 219 5.85 18.03 9.32
N LYS A 220 5.03 19.06 9.11
CA LYS A 220 4.31 19.32 7.85
C LYS A 220 5.11 20.31 7.01
N GLY A 221 4.80 20.36 5.72
CA GLY A 221 5.47 21.21 4.74
C GLY A 221 6.66 20.52 4.07
N LYS A 222 7.47 21.34 3.38
CA LYS A 222 8.67 20.89 2.68
C LYS A 222 9.89 20.96 3.58
N TYR A 223 10.69 19.92 3.60
CA TYR A 223 11.97 19.88 4.32
C TYR A 223 12.88 18.78 3.79
N THR A 224 14.18 18.91 4.02
CA THR A 224 15.17 17.89 3.67
C THR A 224 15.62 17.15 4.93
N LEU A 225 15.75 15.83 4.83
CA LEU A 225 16.22 14.96 5.91
C LEU A 225 17.06 13.82 5.32
N ASP A 226 18.30 13.64 5.80
CA ASP A 226 19.28 12.68 5.27
C ASP A 226 19.39 12.68 3.72
N GLY A 227 19.29 13.86 3.10
CA GLY A 227 19.39 14.04 1.64
C GLY A 227 18.11 13.76 0.86
N PHE A 228 17.00 13.41 1.52
CA PHE A 228 15.68 13.22 0.90
C PHE A 228 14.84 14.49 1.07
N ASN A 229 14.23 14.97 -0.01
CA ASN A 229 13.26 16.07 0.01
C ASN A 229 11.85 15.56 0.32
N PHE A 230 11.37 15.84 1.53
CA PHE A 230 10.02 15.50 1.99
C PHE A 230 9.04 16.62 1.66
N ASN A 231 7.86 16.24 1.18
CA ASN A 231 6.70 17.09 0.95
C ASN A 231 5.50 16.53 1.71
N VAL A 232 5.40 16.88 2.98
CA VAL A 232 4.30 16.43 3.85
C VAL A 232 3.16 17.43 3.76
N LYS A 233 2.10 17.05 3.05
CA LYS A 233 0.95 17.94 2.86
C LYS A 233 0.26 18.19 4.20
N ASN A 234 -0.31 19.39 4.35
CA ASN A 234 -1.07 19.76 5.54
C ASN A 234 -2.33 18.90 5.76
N HIS A 235 -2.72 18.16 4.73
CA HIS A 235 -4.01 17.55 4.51
C HIS A 235 -3.85 16.14 3.94
N SER A 236 -4.86 15.30 4.12
CA SER A 236 -4.86 13.96 3.55
C SER A 236 -5.01 14.02 2.02
N LEU A 237 -4.28 13.16 1.31
CA LEU A 237 -4.49 12.92 -0.12
C LEU A 237 -5.69 11.97 -0.38
N LEU A 238 -6.27 11.40 0.67
CA LEU A 238 -7.38 10.46 0.65
C LEU A 238 -8.70 11.14 1.05
N GLN A 239 -9.72 11.07 0.18
CA GLN A 239 -11.01 11.77 0.31
C GLN A 239 -11.73 11.55 1.65
N ALA A 240 -11.76 10.32 2.15
CA ALA A 240 -12.54 9.98 3.34
C ALA A 240 -11.84 10.32 4.67
N CYS A 241 -10.58 10.76 4.62
CA CYS A 241 -9.86 11.27 5.79
C CYS A 241 -10.10 12.77 6.01
N ASP A 242 -10.35 13.53 4.94
CA ASP A 242 -10.47 14.99 5.00
C ASP A 242 -11.40 15.48 3.88
N LYS A 243 -12.64 15.83 4.24
CA LYS A 243 -13.72 16.04 3.26
C LYS A 243 -13.70 17.41 2.56
N ASN A 244 -12.98 18.40 3.10
CA ASN A 244 -13.16 19.81 2.74
C ASN A 244 -11.87 20.50 2.29
N LYS A 245 -11.12 19.96 1.31
CA LYS A 245 -9.77 20.48 0.99
C LYS A 245 -9.39 20.46 -0.48
N ASP A 246 -8.41 21.30 -0.82
CA ASP A 246 -8.11 21.76 -2.18
C ASP A 246 -7.53 20.68 -3.11
N ILE A 247 -6.89 19.61 -2.59
CA ILE A 247 -6.33 18.54 -3.43
C ILE A 247 -6.56 17.16 -2.81
N ILE A 248 -7.31 16.30 -3.52
CA ILE A 248 -7.60 14.91 -3.17
C ILE A 248 -7.14 14.03 -4.33
N ILE A 249 -6.28 13.04 -4.07
CA ILE A 249 -5.76 12.15 -5.12
C ILE A 249 -6.64 10.92 -5.32
N CYS A 250 -7.11 10.30 -4.23
CA CYS A 250 -7.90 9.09 -4.35
C CYS A 250 -8.88 8.87 -3.19
N THR A 251 -9.76 7.89 -3.35
CA THR A 251 -10.65 7.41 -2.28
C THR A 251 -9.88 6.49 -1.33
N ILE A 252 -10.37 6.30 -0.09
CA ILE A 252 -9.84 5.23 0.78
C ILE A 252 -10.24 3.86 0.26
N LYS A 253 -11.49 3.73 -0.22
CA LYS A 253 -12.09 2.48 -0.69
C LYS A 253 -13.33 2.78 -1.54
N TYR A 254 -13.48 2.14 -2.69
CA TYR A 254 -14.67 2.32 -3.54
C TYR A 254 -15.89 1.56 -3.01
N LYS A 255 -17.09 2.07 -3.30
CA LYS A 255 -18.36 1.46 -2.88
C LYS A 255 -18.58 0.14 -3.62
N GLY A 256 -18.69 -0.95 -2.85
CA GLY A 256 -18.97 -2.29 -3.35
C GLY A 256 -17.74 -3.22 -3.43
N TYR A 257 -16.55 -2.78 -3.03
CA TYR A 257 -15.37 -3.64 -3.00
C TYR A 257 -15.57 -4.93 -2.19
N ASP A 258 -16.25 -4.87 -1.05
CA ASP A 258 -16.48 -6.07 -0.22
C ASP A 258 -17.37 -7.10 -0.93
N GLU A 259 -18.29 -6.66 -1.78
CA GLU A 259 -19.12 -7.54 -2.62
C GLU A 259 -18.28 -8.16 -3.74
N ASP A 260 -17.42 -7.38 -4.37
CA ASP A 260 -16.52 -7.85 -5.43
C ASP A 260 -15.50 -8.84 -4.89
N THR A 261 -14.95 -8.59 -3.71
CA THR A 261 -14.04 -9.49 -3.00
C THR A 261 -14.70 -10.84 -2.71
N LYS A 262 -15.98 -10.83 -2.31
CA LYS A 262 -16.75 -12.08 -2.10
C LYS A 262 -16.90 -12.89 -3.39
N LYS A 263 -17.05 -12.25 -4.55
CA LYS A 263 -17.13 -12.95 -5.85
C LYS A 263 -15.85 -13.71 -6.18
N LEU A 264 -14.70 -13.25 -5.67
CA LEU A 264 -13.41 -13.93 -5.81
C LEU A 264 -13.25 -15.13 -4.86
N GLY A 265 -14.28 -15.47 -4.07
CA GLY A 265 -14.17 -16.49 -3.02
C GLY A 265 -13.27 -16.06 -1.85
N LEU A 266 -12.80 -14.82 -1.86
CA LEU A 266 -11.95 -14.27 -0.81
C LEU A 266 -12.83 -13.74 0.32
N ILE A 267 -12.54 -14.18 1.54
CA ILE A 267 -13.14 -13.61 2.73
C ILE A 267 -12.26 -12.45 3.15
N HIS A 268 -12.75 -11.21 3.01
CA HIS A 268 -12.07 -10.03 3.54
C HIS A 268 -11.69 -10.28 5.01
N TYR A 269 -10.45 -9.98 5.41
CA TYR A 269 -9.89 -10.37 6.72
C TYR A 269 -10.78 -9.96 7.91
N ARG A 270 -11.51 -8.83 7.81
CA ARG A 270 -12.52 -8.38 8.79
C ARG A 270 -13.61 -9.42 9.09
N HIS A 271 -13.83 -10.38 8.20
CA HIS A 271 -14.79 -11.48 8.35
C HIS A 271 -14.14 -12.83 8.74
N MET A 272 -12.80 -12.92 8.80
CA MET A 272 -12.12 -14.14 9.27
C MET A 272 -12.38 -14.44 10.76
N ASN A 273 -12.76 -13.43 11.55
CA ASN A 273 -12.96 -13.53 13.00
C ASN A 273 -14.20 -14.31 13.48
N LYS A 274 -14.94 -15.03 12.64
CA LYS A 274 -16.05 -15.90 13.11
C LYS A 274 -15.95 -17.39 12.76
N LYS A 275 -15.20 -17.79 11.73
CA LYS A 275 -15.15 -19.21 11.28
C LYS A 275 -13.84 -19.92 11.59
N LEU A 276 -12.69 -19.24 11.56
CA LEU A 276 -11.39 -19.88 11.82
C LEU A 276 -11.18 -20.23 13.31
N ILE A 277 -11.82 -19.51 14.23
CA ILE A 277 -11.77 -19.80 15.67
C ILE A 277 -12.52 -21.09 16.04
N LYS A 278 -13.53 -21.50 15.25
CA LYS A 278 -14.30 -22.73 15.50
C LYS A 278 -13.66 -23.99 14.92
N LYS A 279 -12.88 -23.88 13.83
CA LYS A 279 -12.38 -25.05 13.08
C LYS A 279 -11.08 -25.68 13.62
N ARG A 280 -10.57 -25.19 14.76
CA ARG A 280 -9.38 -25.73 15.45
C ARG A 280 -9.58 -25.92 16.95
N ARG A 281 -10.85 -25.96 17.40
CA ARG A 281 -11.25 -26.34 18.77
C ARG A 281 -11.74 -27.80 18.85
N THR A 282 -11.51 -28.57 17.80
CA THR A 282 -11.78 -30.01 17.71
C THR A 282 -10.49 -30.70 17.31
#